data_AF-A0A2J8UFI8-F1
#
_entry.id   AF-A0A2J8UFI8-F1
#
_cell.length_a   1.000
_cell.length_b   1.000
_cell.length_c   1.000
_cell.angle_alpha   90.00
_cell.angle_beta   90.00
_cell.angle_gamma   90.00
#
_symmetry.space_group_name_H-M   'P 1'
#
loop_
_entity.id
_entity.type
_entity.pdbx_description
1 polymer ?
#
loop_
_entity_poly.entity_id
_entity_poly.type
_entity_poly.pdbx_seq_one_letter_code
_entity_poly.pdbx_strand_id
1 'polypeptide(L)' 'MDKNELVQKAKLAEQAERYDDMAACMKSVTEQGAELSNEERNLLSVAYKNVVGARRSSWRVVSSIEQKTEGAEKK' A
#
# COMPACT_ATOMS: atom_id res chain seq x y z
N MET A 1 -11.06 -11.88 13.75
CA MET A 1 -11.02 -12.47 12.40
C MET A 1 -9.89 -13.46 12.41
N ASP A 2 -10.16 -14.67 11.93
CA ASP A 2 -9.14 -15.71 11.87
C ASP A 2 -8.02 -15.31 10.90
N LYS A 3 -6.80 -15.83 11.12
CA LYS A 3 -5.63 -15.54 10.26
C LYS A 3 -5.94 -15.88 8.80
N ASN A 4 -6.57 -17.03 8.55
CA ASN A 4 -6.90 -17.45 7.19
C ASN A 4 -7.93 -16.54 6.56
N GLU A 5 -8.94 -16.08 7.30
CA GLU A 5 -9.95 -15.13 6.79
C GLU A 5 -9.29 -13.81 6.35
N LEU A 6 -8.35 -13.29 7.13
CA LEU A 6 -7.62 -12.07 6.78
C LEU A 6 -6.76 -12.25 5.53
N VAL A 7 -6.06 -13.39 5.41
CA VAL A 7 -5.25 -13.71 4.23
C VAL A 7 -6.13 -13.86 2.98
N GLN A 8 -7.30 -14.51 3.10
CA GLN A 8 -8.26 -14.63 1.99
C GLN A 8 -8.79 -13.25 1.58
N LYS A 9 -9.13 -12.38 2.54
CA LYS A 9 -9.52 -11.00 2.25
C LYS A 9 -8.41 -10.19 1.58
N ALA A 10 -7.16 -10.36 2.01
CA ALA A 10 -6.02 -9.70 1.37
C ALA A 10 -5.88 -10.12 -0.10
N LYS A 11 -6.06 -11.41 -0.42
CA LYS A 11 -6.06 -11.91 -1.80
C LYS A 11 -7.20 -11.34 -2.65
N LEU A 12 -8.41 -11.23 -2.08
CA LEU A 12 -9.54 -10.59 -2.76
C LEU A 12 -9.29 -9.09 -2.99
N ALA A 13 -8.69 -8.40 -2.01
CA ALA A 13 -8.32 -7.00 -2.12
C ALA A 13 -7.24 -6.79 -3.19
N GLU A 14 -6.28 -7.71 -3.32
CA GLU A 14 -5.28 -7.72 -4.40
C GLU A 14 -5.95 -7.83 -5.78
N GLN A 15 -6.88 -8.79 -5.96
CA GLN A 15 -7.63 -8.96 -7.22
C GLN A 15 -8.48 -7.73 -7.58
N ALA A 16 -8.93 -6.97 -6.58
CA ALA A 16 -9.69 -5.75 -6.76
C ALA A 16 -8.82 -4.48 -6.81
N GLU A 17 -7.48 -4.62 -6.79
CA GLU A 17 -6.51 -3.52 -6.72
C GLU A 17 -6.74 -2.55 -5.53
N ARG A 18 -7.40 -3.00 -4.48
CA ARG A 18 -7.66 -2.23 -3.25
C ARG A 18 -6.50 -2.41 -2.26
N TYR A 19 -5.34 -1.85 -2.60
CA TYR A 19 -4.11 -2.08 -1.85
C TYR A 19 -4.12 -1.52 -0.42
N ASP A 20 -4.88 -0.45 -0.14
CA ASP A 20 -5.04 0.05 1.24
C ASP A 20 -5.81 -0.96 2.12
N ASP A 21 -6.87 -1.59 1.59
CA ASP A 21 -7.60 -2.67 2.27
C ASP A 21 -6.70 -3.90 2.47
N MET A 22 -5.93 -4.26 1.44
CA MET A 22 -4.96 -5.35 1.49
C MET A 22 -3.92 -5.10 2.60
N ALA A 23 -3.40 -3.88 2.71
CA ALA A 23 -2.44 -3.48 3.73
C ALA A 23 -3.04 -3.53 5.14
N ALA A 24 -4.30 -3.11 5.31
CA ALA A 24 -5.01 -3.20 6.58
C ALA A 24 -5.23 -4.66 7.02
N CYS A 25 -5.59 -5.54 6.09
CA CYS A 25 -5.74 -6.98 6.36
C CYS A 25 -4.40 -7.60 6.76
N MET A 26 -3.33 -7.35 5.98
CA MET A 26 -2.00 -7.91 6.27
C MET A 26 -1.37 -7.34 7.54
N LYS A 27 -1.65 -6.07 7.89
CA LYS A 27 -1.30 -5.50 9.21
C LYS A 27 -1.96 -6.29 10.34
N SER A 28 -3.25 -6.56 10.21
CA SER A 28 -3.99 -7.36 11.20
C SER A 28 -3.41 -8.78 11.32
N VAL A 29 -2.95 -9.39 10.22
CA VAL A 29 -2.25 -10.69 10.26
C VAL A 29 -0.94 -10.60 11.05
N THR A 30 -0.15 -9.54 10.86
CA THR A 30 1.11 -9.35 11.62
C THR A 30 0.89 -9.10 13.11
N GLU A 31 -0.20 -8.43 13.47
CA GLU A 31 -0.53 -8.11 14.87
C GLU A 31 -0.99 -9.35 15.67
N GLN A 32 -1.31 -10.47 15.01
CA GLN A 32 -1.59 -11.73 15.69
C GLN A 32 -0.34 -12.41 16.28
N GLY A 33 0.86 -11.92 15.96
CA GLY A 33 2.11 -12.36 16.59
C GLY A 33 2.65 -13.72 16.13
N ALA A 34 1.95 -14.42 15.23
CA ALA A 34 2.43 -15.65 14.61
C ALA A 34 3.45 -15.34 13.49
N GLU A 35 4.43 -16.22 13.30
CA GLU A 35 5.35 -16.10 12.18
C GLU A 35 4.61 -16.14 10.83
N LEU A 36 5.10 -15.31 9.90
CA LEU A 36 4.55 -15.25 8.56
C LEU A 36 5.20 -16.31 7.66
N SER A 37 4.36 -16.99 6.88
CA SER A 37 4.80 -17.84 5.78
C SER A 37 5.43 -17.00 4.66
N ASN A 38 6.11 -17.66 3.71
CA ASN A 38 6.65 -16.98 2.53
C ASN A 38 5.55 -16.29 1.71
N GLU A 39 4.38 -16.92 1.59
CA GLU A 39 3.25 -16.37 0.87
C GLU A 39 2.69 -15.12 1.58
N GLU A 40 2.53 -15.17 2.89
CA GLU A 40 2.05 -14.04 3.69
C GLU A 40 3.03 -12.86 3.65
N ARG A 41 4.34 -13.12 3.68
CA ARG A 41 5.36 -12.07 3.50
C ARG A 41 5.30 -11.43 2.12
N ASN A 42 5.04 -12.22 1.08
CA ASN A 42 4.83 -11.69 -0.26
C ASN A 42 3.60 -10.78 -0.32
N LEU A 43 2.46 -11.23 0.22
CA LEU A 43 1.23 -10.42 0.29
C LEU A 43 1.45 -9.11 1.06
N LEU A 44 2.13 -9.17 2.20
CA LEU A 44 2.48 -7.97 2.98
C LEU A 44 3.32 -6.99 2.14
N SER A 45 4.32 -7.51 1.42
CA SER A 45 5.20 -6.71 0.57
C SER A 45 4.45 -6.06 -0.59
N VAL A 46 3.60 -6.82 -1.29
CA VAL A 46 2.78 -6.33 -2.41
C VAL A 46 1.83 -5.22 -1.94
N ALA A 47 1.15 -5.43 -0.81
CA ALA A 47 0.21 -4.45 -0.26
C ALA A 47 0.88 -3.09 -0.01
N TYR A 48 1.94 -3.08 0.82
CA TYR A 48 2.60 -1.83 1.18
C TYR A 48 3.38 -1.19 0.03
N LYS A 49 3.99 -2.00 -0.87
CA LYS A 49 4.68 -1.48 -2.08
C LYS A 49 3.73 -0.66 -2.95
N ASN A 50 2.52 -1.15 -3.18
CA ASN A 50 1.56 -0.48 -4.04
C ASN A 50 0.98 0.78 -3.37
N VAL A 51 0.63 0.71 -2.08
CA VAL A 51 0.16 1.88 -1.32
C VAL A 51 1.21 3.00 -1.32
N VAL A 52 2.46 2.71 -0.98
CA VAL A 52 3.52 3.72 -0.97
C VAL A 52 3.89 4.18 -2.38
N GLY A 53 3.82 3.28 -3.37
CA GLY A 53 4.05 3.59 -4.78
C GLY A 53 3.10 4.66 -5.30
N ALA A 54 1.80 4.50 -5.03
CA ALA A 54 0.78 5.49 -5.38
C ALA A 54 1.08 6.85 -4.72
N ARG A 55 1.32 6.88 -3.41
CA ARG A 55 1.63 8.10 -2.66
C ARG A 55 2.88 8.81 -3.18
N ARG A 56 3.96 8.08 -3.49
CA ARG A 56 5.18 8.63 -4.10
C ARG A 56 4.93 9.20 -5.50
N SER A 57 4.06 8.57 -6.27
CA SER A 57 3.68 9.08 -7.58
C SER A 57 2.93 10.41 -7.45
N SER A 58 1.93 10.48 -6.58
CA SER A 58 1.20 11.71 -6.27
C SER A 58 2.14 12.81 -5.76
N TRP A 59 3.07 12.47 -4.86
CA TRP A 59 4.06 13.43 -4.35
C TRP A 59 4.91 14.04 -5.47
N ARG A 60 5.41 13.23 -6.40
CA ARG A 60 6.19 13.73 -7.56
C ARG A 60 5.38 14.69 -8.42
N VAL A 61 4.09 14.41 -8.64
CA VAL A 61 3.20 15.29 -9.41
C VAL A 61 3.02 16.62 -8.69
N VAL A 62 2.69 16.59 -7.39
CA VAL A 62 2.51 17.80 -6.58
C VAL A 62 3.78 18.66 -6.57
N SER A 63 4.94 18.05 -6.30
CA SER A 63 6.22 18.76 -6.28
C SER A 63 6.58 19.34 -7.66
N SER A 64 6.23 18.63 -8.76
CA SER A 64 6.44 19.14 -10.12
C SER A 64 5.54 20.34 -10.46
N ILE A 65 4.33 20.41 -9.88
CA ILE A 65 3.41 21.55 -10.05
C ILE A 65 3.95 22.75 -9.27
N GLU A 66 4.32 22.54 -8.00
CA GLU A 66 4.89 23.57 -7.13
C GLU A 66 6.11 24.26 -7.78
N GLN A 67 7.08 23.47 -8.27
CA GLN A 67 8.27 24.00 -8.95
C GLN A 67 7.94 24.82 -10.21
N LYS A 68 6.89 24.44 -10.96
CA LYS A 68 6.46 25.18 -12.15
C LYS A 68 5.78 26.50 -11.78
N THR A 69 4.97 26.51 -10.74
CA THR A 69 4.27 27.72 -10.26
C THR A 69 5.26 28.73 -9.68
N GLU A 70 6.20 28.30 -8.83
CA GLU A 70 7.22 29.20 -8.26
C GLU A 70 8.14 29.81 -9.32
N GLY A 71 8.45 29.07 -10.39
CA GLY A 71 9.22 29.57 -11.51
C GLY A 71 8.47 30.58 -12.39
N ALA A 72 7.13 30.50 -12.41
CA ALA A 72 6.27 31.43 -13.14
C ALA A 72 6.05 32.75 -12.38
N GLU A 73 5.93 32.71 -11.05
CA GLU A 73 5.74 33.92 -10.23
C GLU A 73 7.02 34.78 -10.10
N LYS A 74 8.19 34.19 -10.33
CA LYS A 74 9.49 34.89 -10.29
C LYS A 74 9.86 35.57 -11.62
N LYS A 75 9.00 35.53 -12.64
CA LYS A 75 9.25 36.03 -13.99
C LYS A 75 8.29 37.14 -14.35
#